data_AF-A0A8J2H832-F1
#
_entry.id   AF-A0A8J2H832-F1
#
_cell.length_a   1.000
_cell.length_b   1.000
_cell.length_c   1.000
_cell.angle_alpha   90.00
_cell.angle_beta   90.00
_cell.angle_gamma   90.00
#
_symmetry.space_group_name_H-M   'P 1'
#
loop_
_entity.id
_entity.type
_entity.pdbx_description
1 polymer ?
#
loop_
_entity_poly.entity_id
_entity_poly.type
_entity_poly.pdbx_seq_one_letter_code
_entity_poly.pdbx_strand_id
1 'polypeptide(L)'
;HEKIHPVNRAQLIATAIRNVKNNPSFIDTLFKISLYLNREKEFLPWVPLTEILAKISEEYLNTNNEDLFEEYIRFLTNAIAETNFEGETLESARIRKVFAPVLCGVKNKNCLSYAQKIFDQFLQNPSKNAFPEYGWDWVICTGLKDANDTVWEKFTSDEAPIKKSIQKINYKLIKCTNDNEKRDKYLMKIIHSNSTSRPYFVNRVFFFIKKKY
;
A
#
# COMPACT_ATOMS: atom_id res chain seq x y z
N HIS A 1 9.17 -23.74 9.92
CA HIS A 1 9.90 -23.00 8.87
C HIS A 1 11.31 -22.62 9.36
N GLU A 2 11.51 -22.42 10.66
CA GLU A 2 12.78 -22.05 11.32
C GLU A 2 14.00 -22.97 11.05
N LYS A 3 13.79 -24.22 10.60
CA LYS A 3 14.90 -25.10 10.15
C LYS A 3 15.63 -24.60 8.89
N ILE A 4 15.05 -23.63 8.18
CA ILE A 4 15.62 -23.02 6.97
C ILE A 4 15.96 -21.57 7.30
N HIS A 5 17.20 -21.15 7.05
CA HIS A 5 17.65 -19.77 7.31
C HIS A 5 16.76 -18.72 6.59
N PRO A 6 16.48 -17.55 7.19
CA PRO A 6 15.53 -16.55 6.64
C PRO A 6 15.88 -16.10 5.21
N VAL A 7 17.17 -15.95 4.92
CA VAL A 7 17.65 -15.63 3.56
C VAL A 7 17.23 -16.71 2.56
N ASN A 8 17.34 -17.99 2.93
CA ASN A 8 16.97 -19.10 2.05
C ASN A 8 15.44 -19.17 1.89
N ARG A 9 14.66 -18.88 2.95
CA ARG A 9 13.20 -18.77 2.87
C ARG A 9 12.77 -17.65 1.92
N ALA A 10 13.44 -16.49 1.99
CA ALA A 10 13.22 -15.37 1.07
C ALA A 10 13.56 -15.76 -0.38
N GLN A 11 14.67 -16.48 -0.61
CA GLN A 11 15.06 -16.97 -1.94
C GLN A 11 14.06 -17.97 -2.53
N LEU A 12 13.50 -18.86 -1.71
CA LEU A 12 12.47 -19.81 -2.14
C LEU A 12 11.21 -19.07 -2.61
N ILE A 13 10.74 -18.09 -1.83
CA ILE A 13 9.60 -17.25 -2.23
C ILE A 13 9.91 -16.46 -3.51
N ALA A 14 11.06 -15.80 -3.57
CA ALA A 14 11.46 -15.03 -4.75
C ALA A 14 11.54 -15.90 -6.02
N THR A 15 12.01 -17.14 -5.88
CA THR A 15 12.04 -18.13 -6.97
C THR A 15 10.63 -18.54 -7.40
N ALA A 16 9.72 -18.81 -6.45
CA ALA A 16 8.33 -19.11 -6.75
C ALA A 16 7.66 -17.96 -7.53
N ILE A 17 7.88 -16.71 -7.11
CA ILE A 17 7.38 -15.51 -7.80
C ILE A 17 7.95 -15.41 -9.22
N ARG A 18 9.26 -15.64 -9.40
CA ARG A 18 9.89 -15.65 -10.72
C ARG A 18 9.29 -16.73 -11.63
N ASN A 19 9.00 -17.92 -11.09
CA ASN A 19 8.36 -18.98 -11.85
C ASN A 19 6.96 -18.57 -12.33
N VAL A 20 6.15 -17.92 -11.48
CA VAL A 20 4.84 -17.37 -11.88
C VAL A 20 4.98 -16.33 -12.98
N LYS A 21 5.98 -15.44 -12.89
CA LYS A 21 6.25 -14.43 -13.93
C LYS A 21 6.61 -15.07 -15.27
N ASN A 22 7.34 -16.17 -15.26
CA ASN A 22 7.73 -16.90 -16.47
C ASN A 22 6.61 -17.78 -17.02
N ASN A 23 5.80 -18.36 -16.13
CA ASN A 23 4.69 -19.24 -16.49
C ASN A 23 3.59 -19.12 -15.41
N PRO A 24 2.43 -18.51 -15.74
CA PRO A 24 1.34 -18.30 -14.80
C PRO A 24 0.78 -19.58 -14.16
N SER A 25 0.99 -20.77 -14.73
CA SER A 25 0.54 -22.05 -14.15
C SER A 25 1.17 -22.36 -12.77
N PHE A 26 2.26 -21.68 -12.40
CA PHE A 26 2.87 -21.83 -11.07
C PHE A 26 2.15 -21.04 -9.96
N ILE A 27 1.07 -20.31 -10.24
CA ILE A 27 0.38 -19.47 -9.24
C ILE A 27 -0.08 -20.28 -8.02
N ASP A 28 -0.61 -21.49 -8.23
CA ASP A 28 -1.03 -22.38 -7.15
C ASP A 28 0.16 -22.80 -6.26
N THR A 29 1.34 -22.97 -6.86
CA THR A 29 2.56 -23.28 -6.11
C THR A 29 2.98 -22.10 -5.25
N LEU A 30 2.89 -20.87 -5.79
CA LEU A 30 3.18 -19.66 -5.02
C LEU A 30 2.25 -19.55 -3.83
N PHE A 31 0.93 -19.71 -4.02
CA PHE A 31 -0.03 -19.64 -2.91
C PHE A 31 0.24 -20.68 -1.84
N LYS A 32 0.46 -21.95 -2.22
CA LYS A 32 0.81 -23.03 -1.28
C LYS A 32 2.08 -22.72 -0.49
N ILE A 33 3.11 -22.18 -1.14
CA ILE A 33 4.35 -21.77 -0.45
C ILE A 33 4.04 -20.65 0.53
N SER A 34 3.33 -19.59 0.12
CA SER A 34 3.09 -18.46 1.02
C SER A 34 2.28 -18.80 2.27
N LEU A 35 1.50 -19.88 2.30
CA LEU A 35 0.72 -20.29 3.49
C LEU A 35 1.55 -20.38 4.77
N TYR A 36 2.85 -20.71 4.70
CA TYR A 36 3.68 -20.78 5.92
C TYR A 36 3.89 -19.42 6.60
N LEU A 37 3.68 -18.31 5.88
CA LEU A 37 3.89 -16.96 6.39
C LEU A 37 2.96 -16.60 7.54
N ASN A 38 1.85 -17.32 7.70
CA ASN A 38 0.99 -17.24 8.88
C ASN A 38 1.73 -17.48 10.22
N ARG A 39 2.98 -17.96 10.17
CA ARG A 39 3.91 -18.19 11.30
C ARG A 39 5.23 -17.43 11.16
N GLU A 40 5.47 -16.69 10.08
CA GLU A 40 6.74 -16.02 9.80
C GLU A 40 6.79 -14.63 10.44
N LYS A 41 7.78 -14.40 11.31
CA LYS A 41 7.96 -13.12 12.02
C LYS A 41 9.14 -12.31 11.51
N GLU A 42 10.07 -12.92 10.77
CA GLU A 42 11.25 -12.22 10.28
C GLU A 42 10.89 -11.45 9.02
N PHE A 43 11.36 -10.21 8.89
CA PHE A 43 10.94 -9.36 7.77
C PHE A 43 11.51 -9.83 6.41
N LEU A 44 12.67 -10.50 6.40
CA LEU A 44 13.38 -10.85 5.16
C LEU A 44 12.55 -11.71 4.19
N PRO A 45 11.89 -12.81 4.62
CA PRO A 45 11.02 -13.59 3.75
C PRO A 45 9.79 -12.86 3.21
N TRP A 46 9.33 -11.82 3.91
CA TRP A 46 8.20 -10.99 3.47
C TRP A 46 8.56 -10.01 2.36
N VAL A 47 9.81 -9.54 2.28
CA VAL A 47 10.28 -8.56 1.27
C VAL A 47 9.85 -8.89 -0.16
N PRO A 48 10.14 -10.08 -0.72
CA PRO A 48 9.72 -10.40 -2.10
C PRO A 48 8.21 -10.51 -2.26
N LEU A 49 7.48 -10.77 -1.16
CA LEU A 49 6.07 -11.08 -1.20
C LEU A 49 5.17 -9.83 -1.12
N THR A 50 5.60 -8.78 -0.40
CA THR A 50 4.78 -7.57 -0.22
C THR A 50 4.39 -6.94 -1.55
N GLU A 51 5.31 -6.87 -2.51
CA GLU A 51 5.06 -6.31 -3.84
C GLU A 51 4.11 -7.17 -4.69
N ILE A 52 4.29 -8.50 -4.69
CA ILE A 52 3.44 -9.40 -5.47
C ILE A 52 2.03 -9.47 -4.89
N LEU A 53 1.87 -9.47 -3.57
CA LEU A 53 0.54 -9.42 -2.93
C LEU A 53 -0.20 -8.13 -3.27
N ALA A 54 0.49 -6.98 -3.25
CA ALA A 54 -0.11 -5.72 -3.66
C ALA A 54 -0.59 -5.77 -5.11
N LYS A 55 0.21 -6.34 -6.02
CA LYS A 55 -0.18 -6.49 -7.42
C LYS A 55 -1.40 -7.42 -7.59
N ILE A 56 -1.41 -8.57 -6.92
CA ILE A 56 -2.53 -9.52 -7.00
C ILE A 56 -3.79 -8.92 -6.35
N SER A 57 -3.65 -8.16 -5.26
CA SER A 57 -4.76 -7.43 -4.65
C SER A 57 -5.38 -6.43 -5.63
N GLU A 58 -4.58 -5.73 -6.43
CA GLU A 58 -5.08 -4.88 -7.51
C GLU A 58 -5.74 -5.64 -8.68
N GLU A 59 -5.56 -6.95 -8.79
CA GLU A 59 -6.24 -7.78 -9.79
C GLU A 59 -7.61 -8.27 -9.29
N TYR A 60 -7.75 -8.49 -7.98
CA TYR A 60 -9.01 -8.93 -7.37
C TYR A 60 -9.93 -7.80 -6.90
N LEU A 61 -9.44 -6.55 -6.85
CA LEU A 61 -10.24 -5.38 -6.47
C LEU A 61 -11.56 -5.31 -7.28
N ASN A 62 -12.70 -5.19 -6.59
CA ASN A 62 -14.08 -5.15 -7.13
C ASN A 62 -14.47 -6.39 -7.95
N THR A 63 -13.80 -7.52 -7.72
CA THR A 63 -14.23 -8.83 -8.22
C THR A 63 -14.92 -9.60 -7.10
N ASN A 64 -15.68 -10.65 -7.45
CA ASN A 64 -16.30 -11.55 -6.47
C ASN A 64 -15.28 -12.25 -5.54
N ASN A 65 -13.99 -12.18 -5.84
CA ASN A 65 -12.91 -12.78 -5.06
C ASN A 65 -12.14 -11.78 -4.19
N GLU A 66 -12.52 -10.49 -4.17
CA GLU A 66 -11.83 -9.46 -3.37
C GLU A 66 -11.78 -9.83 -1.90
N ASP A 67 -12.94 -10.12 -1.30
CA ASP A 67 -13.06 -10.46 0.12
C ASP A 67 -12.27 -11.73 0.46
N LEU A 68 -12.35 -12.76 -0.39
CA LEU A 68 -11.60 -14.00 -0.22
C LEU A 68 -10.09 -13.75 -0.24
N PHE A 69 -9.62 -12.86 -1.12
CA PHE A 69 -8.20 -12.52 -1.19
C PHE A 69 -7.76 -11.65 -0.01
N GLU A 70 -8.60 -10.72 0.47
CA GLU A 70 -8.32 -9.99 1.71
C GLU A 70 -8.22 -10.94 2.91
N GLU A 71 -9.12 -11.93 3.03
CA GLU A 71 -9.07 -12.96 4.09
C GLU A 71 -7.81 -13.80 4.00
N TYR A 72 -7.40 -14.17 2.80
CA TYR A 72 -6.13 -14.85 2.56
C TYR A 72 -4.94 -14.04 3.09
N ILE A 73 -4.86 -12.74 2.78
CA ILE A 73 -3.78 -11.88 3.31
C ILE A 73 -3.88 -11.73 4.83
N ARG A 74 -5.09 -11.63 5.41
CA ARG A 74 -5.30 -11.62 6.87
C ARG A 74 -4.75 -12.91 7.50
N PHE A 75 -4.99 -14.06 6.90
CA PHE A 75 -4.42 -15.33 7.34
C PHE A 75 -2.89 -15.34 7.27
N LEU A 76 -2.31 -14.88 6.15
CA LEU A 76 -0.84 -14.82 6.00
C LEU A 76 -0.21 -13.92 7.06
N THR A 77 -0.83 -12.81 7.40
CA THR A 77 -0.27 -11.79 8.30
C THR A 77 -0.48 -12.10 9.79
N ASN A 78 -1.09 -13.24 10.15
CA ASN A 78 -1.41 -13.60 11.52
C ASN A 78 -0.21 -13.48 12.49
N ALA A 79 0.97 -13.97 12.11
CA ALA A 79 2.16 -13.91 12.96
C ALA A 79 2.72 -12.50 13.21
N ILE A 80 2.37 -11.55 12.35
CA ILE A 80 2.84 -10.16 12.38
C ILE A 80 1.71 -9.16 12.71
N ALA A 81 0.50 -9.64 13.02
CA ALA A 81 -0.67 -8.80 13.25
C ALA A 81 -0.49 -7.79 14.41
N GLU A 82 0.27 -8.18 15.43
CA GLU A 82 0.57 -7.37 16.62
C GLU A 82 1.92 -6.62 16.51
N THR A 83 2.41 -6.40 15.28
CA THR A 83 3.65 -5.66 15.06
C THR A 83 3.57 -4.25 15.65
N ASN A 84 4.57 -3.88 16.43
CA ASN A 84 4.76 -2.49 16.86
C ASN A 84 5.57 -1.72 15.81
N PHE A 85 5.00 -0.62 15.32
CA PHE A 85 5.63 0.24 14.31
C PHE A 85 6.42 1.42 14.89
N GLU A 86 6.36 1.61 16.21
CA GLU A 86 7.05 2.69 16.92
C GLU A 86 8.58 2.49 16.94
N GLY A 87 9.28 3.59 17.22
CA GLY A 87 10.73 3.62 17.38
C GLY A 87 11.50 4.10 16.15
N GLU A 88 12.70 4.60 16.42
CA GLU A 88 13.57 5.27 15.44
C GLU A 88 14.75 4.38 14.99
N THR A 89 14.77 3.11 15.42
CA THR A 89 15.84 2.18 15.06
C THR A 89 15.77 1.77 13.58
N LEU A 90 16.89 1.31 13.03
CA LEU A 90 16.95 0.72 11.69
C LEU A 90 15.99 -0.47 11.54
N GLU A 91 15.80 -1.24 12.61
CA GLU A 91 14.90 -2.39 12.61
C GLU A 91 13.44 -1.96 12.54
N SER A 92 13.02 -0.99 13.36
CA SER A 92 11.69 -0.38 13.27
C SER A 92 11.41 0.19 11.87
N ALA A 93 12.42 0.81 11.23
CA ALA A 93 12.29 1.32 9.87
C ALA A 93 12.10 0.20 8.83
N ARG A 94 12.79 -0.93 8.96
CA ARG A 94 12.63 -2.11 8.08
C ARG A 94 11.27 -2.75 8.26
N ILE A 95 10.83 -2.94 9.50
CA ILE A 95 9.50 -3.46 9.85
C ILE A 95 8.42 -2.59 9.20
N ARG A 96 8.46 -1.26 9.38
CA ARG A 96 7.51 -0.34 8.75
C ARG A 96 7.51 -0.47 7.22
N LYS A 97 8.69 -0.56 6.61
CA LYS A 97 8.80 -0.67 5.15
C LYS A 97 8.17 -1.96 4.60
N VAL A 98 8.25 -3.07 5.34
CA VAL A 98 7.85 -4.40 4.83
C VAL A 98 6.45 -4.80 5.30
N PHE A 99 6.14 -4.62 6.58
CA PHE A 99 4.89 -5.10 7.19
C PHE A 99 3.76 -4.08 7.13
N ALA A 100 4.04 -2.78 7.24
CA ALA A 100 2.97 -1.78 7.30
C ALA A 100 2.11 -1.74 6.02
N PRO A 101 2.66 -1.78 4.79
CA PRO A 101 1.84 -1.76 3.58
C PRO A 101 0.82 -2.90 3.52
N VAL A 102 1.23 -4.12 3.92
CA VAL A 102 0.34 -5.29 3.88
C VAL A 102 -0.68 -5.26 5.03
N LEU A 103 -0.24 -4.92 6.25
CA LEU A 103 -1.12 -4.87 7.43
C LEU A 103 -2.16 -3.77 7.32
N CYS A 104 -1.77 -2.56 6.90
CA CYS A 104 -2.71 -1.46 6.68
C CYS A 104 -3.67 -1.79 5.52
N GLY A 105 -3.19 -2.46 4.47
CA GLY A 105 -4.01 -2.91 3.34
C GLY A 105 -5.17 -3.82 3.77
N VAL A 106 -4.94 -4.71 4.74
CA VAL A 106 -6.01 -5.58 5.31
C VAL A 106 -6.73 -4.98 6.53
N LYS A 107 -6.63 -3.66 6.72
CA LYS A 107 -7.33 -2.90 7.77
C LYS A 107 -6.93 -3.32 9.20
N ASN A 108 -5.68 -3.75 9.40
CA ASN A 108 -5.16 -4.04 10.75
C ASN A 108 -5.17 -2.77 11.62
N LYS A 109 -5.79 -2.86 12.81
CA LYS A 109 -6.03 -1.72 13.69
C LYS A 109 -4.73 -1.02 14.13
N ASN A 110 -3.72 -1.78 14.55
CA ASN A 110 -2.44 -1.22 15.01
C ASN A 110 -1.75 -0.43 13.88
N CYS A 111 -1.76 -0.97 12.67
CA CYS A 111 -1.21 -0.29 11.50
C CYS A 111 -1.98 0.99 11.18
N LEU A 112 -3.32 0.93 11.15
CA LEU A 112 -4.16 2.10 10.84
C LEU A 112 -4.01 3.21 11.89
N SER A 113 -4.00 2.85 13.18
CA SER A 113 -3.81 3.83 14.27
C SER A 113 -2.43 4.49 14.21
N TYR A 114 -1.38 3.71 13.93
CA TYR A 114 -0.04 4.28 13.74
C TYR A 114 0.01 5.19 12.51
N ALA A 115 -0.53 4.74 11.38
CA ALA A 115 -0.59 5.53 10.15
C ALA A 115 -1.29 6.88 10.38
N GLN A 116 -2.47 6.86 11.03
CA GLN A 116 -3.22 8.07 11.35
C GLN A 116 -2.41 9.01 12.24
N LYS A 117 -1.81 8.50 13.32
CA LYS A 117 -0.96 9.28 14.22
C LYS A 117 0.17 9.98 13.47
N ILE A 118 0.90 9.26 12.60
CA ILE A 118 2.00 9.84 11.84
C ILE A 118 1.49 10.88 10.83
N PHE A 119 0.34 10.63 10.19
CA PHE A 119 -0.27 11.57 9.27
C PHE A 119 -0.69 12.87 9.99
N ASP A 120 -1.29 12.78 11.17
CA ASP A 120 -1.69 13.95 11.96
C ASP A 120 -0.48 14.76 12.44
N GLN A 121 0.58 14.07 12.89
CA GLN A 121 1.85 14.71 13.23
C GLN A 121 2.45 15.44 12.02
N PHE A 122 2.40 14.83 10.84
CA PHE A 122 2.81 15.47 9.59
C PHE A 122 1.98 16.73 9.31
N LEU A 123 0.65 16.67 9.43
CA LEU A 123 -0.22 17.84 9.19
C LEU A 123 0.06 19.00 10.15
N GLN A 124 0.41 18.71 11.42
CA GLN A 124 0.75 19.74 12.40
C GLN A 124 2.03 20.50 12.05
N ASN A 125 3.04 19.83 11.48
CA ASN A 125 4.28 20.47 11.07
C ASN A 125 4.95 19.73 9.89
N PRO A 126 4.52 20.00 8.64
CA PRO A 126 5.00 19.25 7.48
C PRO A 126 6.50 19.40 7.22
N SER A 127 7.11 20.52 7.62
CA SER A 127 8.55 20.76 7.46
C SER A 127 9.38 19.95 8.46
N LYS A 128 8.95 19.88 9.72
CA LYS A 128 9.66 19.13 10.78
C LYS A 128 9.43 17.62 10.66
N ASN A 129 8.20 17.22 10.33
CA ASN A 129 7.77 15.82 10.28
C ASN A 129 7.70 15.29 8.84
N ALA A 130 8.53 15.85 7.95
CA ALA A 130 8.53 15.51 6.54
C ALA A 130 8.82 14.03 6.31
N PHE A 131 8.09 13.41 5.39
CA PHE A 131 8.37 12.03 5.00
C PHE A 131 9.77 11.92 4.34
N PRO A 132 10.61 10.95 4.77
CA PRO A 132 11.99 10.81 4.33
C PRO A 132 12.17 10.78 2.81
N GLU A 133 11.41 9.97 2.05
CA GLU A 133 11.52 9.96 0.58
C GLU A 133 10.45 9.13 -0.15
N TYR A 134 10.40 7.81 0.05
CA TYR A 134 9.49 6.86 -0.60
C TYR A 134 8.96 5.84 0.40
N GLY A 135 7.85 5.17 0.07
CA GLY A 135 7.30 4.08 0.88
C GLY A 135 6.45 4.52 2.06
N TRP A 136 5.98 5.78 2.04
CA TRP A 136 5.04 6.34 3.02
C TRP A 136 3.62 6.48 2.46
N ASP A 137 3.39 5.93 1.26
CA ASP A 137 2.11 5.93 0.57
C ASP A 137 0.99 5.37 1.45
N TRP A 138 1.28 4.33 2.25
CA TRP A 138 0.32 3.73 3.17
C TRP A 138 -0.11 4.68 4.30
N VAL A 139 0.79 5.53 4.81
CA VAL A 139 0.46 6.57 5.80
C VAL A 139 -0.43 7.63 5.18
N ILE A 140 -0.02 8.18 4.03
CA ILE A 140 -0.78 9.20 3.32
C ILE A 140 -2.16 8.65 2.93
N CYS A 141 -2.21 7.43 2.40
CA CYS A 141 -3.45 6.81 1.96
C CYS A 141 -4.41 6.55 3.13
N THR A 142 -3.88 6.09 4.27
CA THR A 142 -4.70 5.89 5.47
C THR A 142 -5.23 7.22 5.99
N GLY A 143 -4.39 8.24 6.10
CA GLY A 143 -4.81 9.56 6.58
C GLY A 143 -5.81 10.28 5.65
N LEU A 144 -5.71 10.08 4.33
CA LEU A 144 -6.64 10.64 3.35
C LEU A 144 -7.98 9.91 3.28
N LYS A 145 -8.11 8.73 3.89
CA LYS A 145 -9.32 7.91 3.81
C LYS A 145 -10.55 8.64 4.35
N ASP A 146 -10.38 9.27 5.52
CA ASP A 146 -11.43 9.99 6.25
C ASP A 146 -11.09 11.49 6.39
N ALA A 147 -10.20 12.00 5.54
CA ALA A 147 -9.82 13.40 5.55
C ALA A 147 -10.99 14.32 5.18
N ASN A 148 -11.03 15.49 5.81
CA ASN A 148 -11.94 16.57 5.43
C ASN A 148 -11.57 17.16 4.06
N ASP A 149 -12.49 17.95 3.49
CA ASP A 149 -12.32 18.53 2.15
C ASP A 149 -11.05 19.37 2.03
N THR A 150 -10.71 20.16 3.05
CA THR A 150 -9.52 21.02 3.03
C THR A 150 -8.24 20.20 2.90
N VAL A 151 -8.10 19.13 3.69
CA VAL A 151 -6.93 18.24 3.62
C VAL A 151 -6.91 17.49 2.29
N TRP A 152 -8.06 16.98 1.84
CA TRP A 152 -8.19 16.27 0.57
C TRP A 152 -7.79 17.16 -0.62
N GLU A 153 -8.31 18.37 -0.70
CA GLU A 153 -8.03 19.33 -1.78
C GLU A 153 -6.55 19.73 -1.79
N LYS A 154 -5.93 19.89 -0.61
CA LYS A 154 -4.49 20.18 -0.49
C LYS A 154 -3.62 19.04 -1.03
N PHE A 155 -3.93 17.79 -0.73
CA PHE A 155 -3.14 16.64 -1.17
C PHE A 155 -3.37 16.26 -2.64
N THR A 156 -4.52 16.63 -3.18
CA THR A 156 -4.88 16.39 -4.59
C THR A 156 -4.51 17.56 -5.52
N SER A 157 -3.95 18.65 -4.98
CA SER A 157 -3.41 19.79 -5.73
C SER A 157 -1.88 19.77 -5.82
N ASP A 158 -1.32 20.78 -6.49
CA ASP A 158 0.12 21.00 -6.53
C ASP A 158 0.69 21.55 -5.20
N GLU A 159 -0.18 21.89 -4.24
CA GLU A 159 0.14 22.47 -2.93
C GLU A 159 0.38 21.42 -1.82
N ALA A 160 0.31 20.14 -2.18
CA ALA A 160 0.54 19.05 -1.26
C ALA A 160 1.93 19.23 -0.59
N PRO A 161 2.01 19.30 0.76
CA PRO A 161 3.25 19.65 1.46
C PRO A 161 4.22 18.47 1.56
N ILE A 162 4.26 17.64 0.52
CA ILE A 162 5.06 16.43 0.38
C ILE A 162 6.15 16.66 -0.68
N LYS A 163 7.23 15.88 -0.60
CA LYS A 163 8.30 15.95 -1.61
C LYS A 163 7.74 15.62 -3.00
N LYS A 164 8.25 16.28 -4.05
CA LYS A 164 7.87 16.03 -5.46
C LYS A 164 8.03 14.56 -5.88
N SER A 165 8.97 13.83 -5.27
CA SER A 165 9.13 12.38 -5.46
C SER A 165 7.89 11.58 -5.09
N ILE A 166 7.23 11.97 -3.99
CA ILE A 166 5.96 11.41 -3.52
C ILE A 166 4.79 12.01 -4.31
N GLN A 167 4.86 13.28 -4.71
CA GLN A 167 3.80 13.88 -5.53
C GLN A 167 3.60 13.17 -6.89
N LYS A 168 4.65 12.56 -7.46
CA LYS A 168 4.57 11.77 -8.71
C LYS A 168 3.60 10.59 -8.64
N ILE A 169 3.20 10.14 -7.45
CA ILE A 169 2.22 9.07 -7.24
C ILE A 169 0.83 9.60 -6.84
N ASN A 170 0.55 10.89 -6.99
CA ASN A 170 -0.76 11.49 -6.68
C ASN A 170 -1.94 10.78 -7.37
N TYR A 171 -1.72 10.17 -8.55
CA TYR A 171 -2.74 9.37 -9.23
C TYR A 171 -3.17 8.12 -8.44
N LYS A 172 -2.37 7.67 -7.46
CA LYS A 172 -2.73 6.57 -6.54
C LYS A 172 -3.58 7.07 -5.37
N LEU A 173 -3.43 8.34 -4.96
CA LEU A 173 -4.14 8.91 -3.81
C LEU A 173 -5.65 8.94 -4.02
N ILE A 174 -6.11 8.98 -5.27
CA ILE A 174 -7.53 8.88 -5.61
C ILE A 174 -8.18 7.59 -5.09
N LYS A 175 -7.41 6.50 -4.96
CA LYS A 175 -7.89 5.22 -4.42
C LYS A 175 -8.10 5.26 -2.91
N CYS A 176 -7.49 6.22 -2.22
CA CYS A 176 -7.40 6.25 -0.78
C CYS A 176 -8.67 6.76 -0.11
N THR A 177 -9.39 7.68 -0.75
CA THR A 177 -10.68 8.13 -0.23
C THR A 177 -11.76 7.08 -0.45
N ASN A 178 -12.58 6.86 0.57
CA ASN A 178 -13.82 6.09 0.46
C ASN A 178 -15.00 6.95 -0.02
N ASP A 179 -14.84 8.27 -0.02
CA ASP A 179 -15.87 9.22 -0.41
C ASP A 179 -15.98 9.31 -1.94
N ASN A 180 -17.10 8.85 -2.47
CA ASN A 180 -17.34 8.85 -3.91
C ASN A 180 -17.49 10.27 -4.46
N GLU A 181 -18.08 11.19 -3.71
CA GLU A 181 -18.29 12.58 -4.15
C GLU A 181 -16.95 13.32 -4.25
N LYS A 182 -16.08 13.18 -3.24
CA LYS A 182 -14.71 13.73 -3.29
C LYS A 182 -13.92 13.19 -4.48
N ARG A 183 -14.10 11.91 -4.80
CA ARG A 183 -13.45 11.25 -5.92
C ARG A 183 -13.96 11.80 -7.25
N ASP A 184 -15.26 11.88 -7.43
CA ASP A 184 -15.90 12.33 -8.66
C ASP A 184 -15.63 13.82 -8.93
N LYS A 185 -15.68 14.66 -7.89
CA LYS A 185 -15.29 16.07 -7.96
C LYS A 185 -13.83 16.22 -8.42
N TYR A 186 -12.92 15.40 -7.88
CA TYR A 186 -11.52 15.41 -8.30
C TYR A 186 -11.35 14.93 -9.75
N LEU A 187 -12.08 13.89 -10.17
CA LEU A 187 -12.06 13.39 -11.54
C LEU A 187 -12.50 14.46 -12.54
N MET A 188 -13.62 15.12 -12.26
CA MET A 188 -14.12 16.22 -13.09
C MET A 188 -13.09 17.35 -13.20
N LYS A 189 -12.38 17.67 -12.10
CA LYS A 189 -11.32 18.69 -12.10
C LYS A 189 -10.13 18.33 -13.01
N ILE A 190 -9.71 17.07 -13.06
CA ILE A 190 -8.53 16.67 -13.85
C ILE A 190 -8.83 16.47 -15.35
N ILE A 191 -10.08 16.25 -15.72
CA ILE A 191 -10.51 16.11 -17.13
C ILE A 191 -11.09 17.38 -17.74
N HIS A 192 -11.37 18.39 -16.91
CA HIS A 192 -11.91 19.67 -17.37
C HIS A 192 -10.97 20.32 -18.40
N SER A 193 -11.53 21.00 -19.40
CA SER A 193 -10.78 21.62 -20.51
C SER A 193 -9.70 22.61 -20.04
N ASN A 194 -9.94 23.31 -18.93
CA ASN A 194 -8.99 24.25 -18.31
C ASN A 194 -8.01 23.58 -17.32
N SER A 195 -7.96 22.25 -17.24
CA SER A 195 -7.07 21.54 -16.31
C SER A 195 -5.62 21.64 -16.77
N THR A 196 -4.70 21.87 -15.82
CA THR A 196 -3.24 21.80 -16.04
C THR A 196 -2.69 20.37 -15.93
N SER A 197 -3.58 19.39 -15.71
CA SER A 197 -3.22 17.98 -15.51
C SER A 197 -2.59 17.39 -16.77
N ARG A 198 -1.46 16.69 -16.61
CA ARG A 198 -0.78 16.06 -17.74
C ARG A 198 -1.58 14.87 -18.28
N PRO A 199 -1.69 14.67 -19.61
CA PRO A 199 -2.42 13.53 -20.18
C PRO A 199 -1.99 12.16 -19.65
N TYR A 200 -0.68 11.96 -19.44
CA TYR A 200 -0.16 10.74 -18.81
C TYR A 200 -0.73 10.49 -17.41
N PHE A 201 -0.87 11.55 -16.60
CA PHE A 201 -1.44 11.47 -15.26
C PHE A 201 -2.92 11.07 -15.32
N VAL A 202 -3.69 11.73 -16.18
CA VAL A 202 -5.12 11.45 -16.39
C VAL A 202 -5.32 10.00 -16.85
N ASN A 203 -4.54 9.53 -17.82
CA ASN A 203 -4.58 8.14 -18.29
C ASN A 203 -4.27 7.12 -17.18
N ARG A 204 -3.30 7.42 -16.30
CA ARG A 204 -3.01 6.57 -15.13
C ARG A 204 -4.20 6.53 -14.19
N VAL A 205 -4.78 7.68 -13.85
CA VAL A 205 -5.97 7.74 -12.98
C VAL A 205 -7.12 6.89 -13.54
N PHE A 206 -7.44 7.02 -14.84
CA PHE A 206 -8.48 6.22 -15.48
C PHE A 206 -8.17 4.72 -15.54
N PHE A 207 -6.92 4.33 -15.83
CA PHE A 207 -6.49 2.93 -15.77
C PHE A 207 -6.77 2.32 -14.38
N PHE A 208 -6.60 3.11 -13.32
CA PHE A 208 -6.84 2.66 -11.95
C PHE A 208 -8.31 2.67 -11.53
N ILE A 209 -9.14 3.58 -12.06
CA ILE A 209 -10.58 3.61 -11.79
C ILE A 209 -11.34 2.54 -12.56
N LYS A 210 -10.91 2.17 -13.77
CA LYS A 210 -11.52 1.06 -14.55
C LYS A 210 -11.36 -0.32 -13.89
N LYS A 211 -10.52 -0.42 -12.86
CA LYS A 211 -10.44 -1.60 -11.98
C LYS A 211 -11.34 -1.46 -10.74
N LYS A 212 -11.99 -0.31 -10.57
CA LYS A 212 -12.90 0.02 -9.48
C LYS A 212 -14.39 -0.05 -9.85
N TYR A 213 -14.68 0.04 -11.15
CA TYR A 213 -16.00 -0.08 -11.78
C TYR A 213 -15.86 -0.84 -13.09
#